data_AF-U7KEV4-F1
#
_entry.id   AF-U7KEV4-F1
#
_cell.length_a   1.000
_cell.length_b   1.000
_cell.length_c   1.000
_cell.angle_alpha   90.00
_cell.angle_beta   90.00
_cell.angle_gamma   90.00
#
_symmetry.space_group_name_H-M   'P 1'
#
loop_
_entity.id
_entity.type
_entity.pdbx_description
1 polymer ?
#
loop_
_entity_poly.entity_id
_entity_poly.type
_entity_poly.pdbx_seq_one_letter_code
_entity_poly.pdbx_strand_id
1 'polypeptide(L)'
;MTDWDSWQKTVNHTVRTQGRWYGIGDADGAPLFTLPMPSEHDTPEQWMDAADLQMTFPARDQHGRPNRVTELLLTSAIDDFDPSGQLPTAEGDYMLLAAFPGKNGTVVRRGGAIVHAVGNDPTNDGVPAEITINALNLMDVWHTVPAVSWPAAWWKAEPYEAESDESGLEYKKTRYMARVELATRPMFVWKNGPAAFVIRRLAQESLDAAMRTQADPDGTKWVDDPYHVVEVPELDTSAEISLEARDGFLWETVSGQAENAGVILGAYLWWPGDAPVRCWNQATSDMAPRDVDITPSEGDSSRTLSYRSFEHAMTVMTVKEVA
;
A
#
# COMPACT_ATOMS: atom_id res chain seq x y z
N MET A 1 14.90 1.53 14.62
CA MET A 1 14.97 2.70 13.72
C MET A 1 15.86 2.32 12.55
N THR A 2 15.30 2.38 11.34
CA THR A 2 15.96 1.95 10.09
C THR A 2 17.01 2.97 9.65
N ASP A 3 18.22 2.51 9.30
CA ASP A 3 19.26 3.37 8.72
C ASP A 3 18.98 3.59 7.22
N TRP A 4 18.10 4.56 6.95
CA TRP A 4 17.66 4.90 5.59
C TRP A 4 18.81 5.32 4.69
N ASP A 5 19.80 6.06 5.20
CA ASP A 5 20.96 6.55 4.43
C ASP A 5 21.83 5.39 3.91
N SER A 6 22.07 4.38 4.76
CA SER A 6 22.83 3.19 4.37
C SER A 6 22.07 2.35 3.35
N TRP A 7 20.76 2.18 3.55
CA TRP A 7 19.90 1.46 2.62
C TRP A 7 19.79 2.14 1.26
N GLN A 8 19.57 3.46 1.24
CA GLN A 8 19.61 4.30 0.04
C GLN A 8 20.88 4.07 -0.77
N LYS A 9 22.06 4.19 -0.13
CA LYS A 9 23.35 3.99 -0.81
C LYS A 9 23.49 2.60 -1.41
N THR A 10 23.08 1.57 -0.65
CA THR A 10 23.17 0.17 -1.07
C THR A 10 22.24 -0.12 -2.24
N VAL A 11 20.98 0.30 -2.16
CA VAL A 11 19.99 0.09 -3.22
C VAL A 11 20.36 0.89 -4.47
N ASN A 12 20.71 2.16 -4.34
CA ASN A 12 21.10 3.00 -5.47
C ASN A 12 22.37 2.45 -6.15
N HIS A 13 23.35 1.97 -5.39
CA HIS A 13 24.54 1.34 -5.95
C HIS A 13 24.20 0.05 -6.70
N THR A 14 23.36 -0.80 -6.13
CA THR A 14 22.96 -2.09 -6.72
C THR A 14 22.14 -1.86 -7.99
N VAL A 15 21.14 -0.99 -7.96
CA VAL A 15 20.35 -0.64 -9.16
C VAL A 15 21.23 -0.06 -10.26
N ARG A 16 22.21 0.80 -9.92
CA ARG A 16 23.13 1.36 -10.91
C ARG A 16 24.08 0.33 -11.52
N THR A 17 24.52 -0.67 -10.76
CA THR A 17 25.53 -1.65 -11.20
C THR A 17 24.92 -2.92 -11.79
N GLN A 18 23.74 -3.33 -11.31
CA GLN A 18 23.06 -4.58 -11.66
C GLN A 18 21.72 -4.37 -12.37
N GLY A 19 21.24 -3.12 -12.45
CA GLY A 19 19.98 -2.76 -13.11
C GLY A 19 18.73 -2.99 -12.26
N ARG A 20 18.85 -3.68 -11.12
CA ARG A 20 17.73 -3.98 -10.21
C ARG A 20 18.23 -4.37 -8.84
N TRP A 21 17.39 -4.22 -7.83
CA TRP A 21 17.61 -4.73 -6.48
C TRP A 21 16.34 -5.40 -5.96
N TYR A 22 16.50 -6.48 -5.21
CA TYR A 22 15.40 -7.20 -4.57
C TYR A 22 15.68 -7.32 -3.07
N GLY A 23 14.64 -7.24 -2.25
CA GLY A 23 14.75 -7.32 -0.80
C GLY A 23 13.46 -7.75 -0.14
N ILE A 24 13.58 -8.06 1.15
CA ILE A 24 12.42 -8.25 2.04
C ILE A 24 12.33 -7.04 2.95
N GLY A 25 11.13 -6.48 3.08
CA GLY A 25 10.77 -5.47 4.05
C GLY A 25 9.85 -6.00 5.14
N ASP A 26 9.69 -5.23 6.21
CA ASP A 26 8.61 -5.41 7.17
C ASP A 26 7.26 -4.97 6.58
N ALA A 27 6.20 -4.99 7.41
CA ALA A 27 4.84 -4.65 7.02
C ALA A 27 4.69 -3.23 6.45
N ASP A 28 5.54 -2.31 6.90
CA ASP A 28 5.55 -0.90 6.49
C ASP A 28 6.45 -0.66 5.26
N GLY A 29 7.13 -1.70 4.78
CA GLY A 29 8.03 -1.63 3.63
C GLY A 29 9.44 -1.10 3.97
N ALA A 30 9.83 -1.07 5.24
CA ALA A 30 11.20 -0.79 5.64
C ALA A 30 12.09 -2.02 5.38
N PRO A 31 13.26 -1.84 4.75
CA PRO A 31 14.08 -2.97 4.31
C PRO A 31 14.74 -3.71 5.48
N LEU A 32 14.60 -5.05 5.47
CA LEU A 32 15.21 -5.96 6.45
C LEU A 32 16.51 -6.58 5.93
N PHE A 33 16.50 -7.07 4.69
CA PHE A 33 17.68 -7.63 4.02
C PHE A 33 17.53 -7.68 2.50
N THR A 34 18.68 -7.77 1.80
CA THR A 34 18.74 -7.92 0.34
C THR A 34 18.62 -9.38 -0.06
N LEU A 35 17.86 -9.64 -1.12
CA LEU A 35 17.71 -10.95 -1.75
C LEU A 35 18.77 -11.17 -2.83
N PRO A 36 19.14 -12.43 -3.13
CA PRO A 36 19.92 -12.75 -4.32
C PRO A 36 19.13 -12.40 -5.58
N MET A 37 19.81 -12.44 -6.73
CA MET A 37 19.13 -12.29 -8.02
C MET A 37 18.18 -13.49 -8.24
N PRO A 38 16.94 -13.24 -8.71
CA PRO A 38 15.99 -14.31 -8.95
C PRO A 38 16.47 -15.23 -10.09
N SER A 39 16.19 -16.53 -9.96
CA SER A 39 16.40 -17.51 -11.04
C SER A 39 15.35 -17.34 -12.14
N GLU A 40 14.12 -17.03 -11.75
CA GLU A 40 13.01 -16.67 -12.64
C GLU A 40 12.26 -15.46 -12.07
N HIS A 41 11.85 -14.54 -12.94
CA HIS A 41 11.07 -13.37 -12.55
C HIS A 41 9.94 -13.16 -13.55
N ASP A 42 8.71 -13.15 -13.05
CA ASP A 42 7.58 -12.54 -13.75
C ASP A 42 7.25 -11.23 -13.01
N THR A 43 7.84 -10.15 -13.49
CA THR A 43 7.48 -8.80 -13.04
C THR A 43 6.61 -8.16 -14.12
N PRO A 44 5.31 -7.96 -13.86
CA PRO A 44 4.43 -7.31 -14.82
C PRO A 44 5.00 -5.93 -15.21
N GLU A 45 5.27 -5.72 -16.50
CA GLU A 45 5.64 -4.41 -17.01
C GLU A 45 4.44 -3.44 -17.04
N GLN A 46 3.22 -3.98 -17.10
CA GLN A 46 1.99 -3.21 -17.30
C GLN A 46 1.40 -2.67 -15.99
N TRP A 47 0.94 -1.42 -16.07
CA TRP A 47 0.58 -0.56 -14.95
C TRP A 47 -0.91 -0.63 -14.59
N MET A 48 -1.72 -1.37 -15.35
CA MET A 48 -3.17 -1.38 -15.27
C MET A 48 -3.75 -2.68 -14.68
N ASP A 49 -2.94 -3.70 -14.48
CA ASP A 49 -3.39 -4.97 -13.92
C ASP A 49 -2.68 -5.21 -12.58
N ALA A 50 -3.46 -5.45 -11.54
CA ALA A 50 -2.97 -5.86 -10.22
C ALA A 50 -2.53 -7.32 -10.27
N ALA A 51 -1.70 -7.68 -11.25
CA ALA A 51 -1.16 -9.02 -11.34
C ALA A 51 -0.22 -9.24 -10.15
N ASP A 52 -0.46 -10.32 -9.43
CA ASP A 52 0.37 -10.78 -8.31
C ASP A 52 1.83 -10.88 -8.76
N LEU A 53 2.73 -10.47 -7.87
CA LEU A 53 4.17 -10.60 -8.07
C LEU A 53 4.61 -12.01 -7.70
N GLN A 54 5.13 -12.75 -8.68
CA GLN A 54 5.71 -14.07 -8.47
C GLN A 54 7.20 -14.04 -8.83
N MET A 55 8.07 -14.34 -7.85
CA MET A 55 9.52 -14.37 -8.05
C MET A 55 10.15 -15.58 -7.40
N THR A 56 11.04 -16.25 -8.14
CA THR A 56 11.75 -17.44 -7.66
C THR A 56 13.22 -17.12 -7.40
N PHE A 57 13.69 -17.49 -6.22
CA PHE A 57 15.05 -17.27 -5.76
C PHE A 57 15.73 -18.61 -5.42
N PRO A 58 17.07 -18.70 -5.56
CA PRO A 58 17.82 -19.79 -4.98
C PRO A 58 17.57 -19.85 -3.48
N ALA A 59 17.19 -21.01 -2.93
CA ALA A 59 16.91 -21.16 -1.50
C ALA A 59 18.18 -21.42 -0.67
N ARG A 60 19.31 -21.68 -1.32
CA ARG A 60 20.59 -22.00 -0.69
C ARG A 60 21.67 -20.96 -0.99
N ASP A 61 22.57 -20.75 -0.05
CA ASP A 61 23.80 -19.99 -0.27
C ASP A 61 24.85 -20.82 -1.04
N GLN A 62 25.99 -20.18 -1.36
CA GLN A 62 27.13 -20.83 -2.02
C GLN A 62 27.75 -22.01 -1.24
N HIS A 63 27.41 -22.17 0.03
CA HIS A 63 27.86 -23.24 0.92
C HIS A 63 26.79 -24.33 1.14
N GLY A 64 25.66 -24.25 0.43
CA GLY A 64 24.57 -25.22 0.50
C GLY A 64 23.67 -25.07 1.73
N ARG A 65 23.81 -23.98 2.51
CA ARG A 65 22.95 -23.70 3.66
C ARG A 65 21.69 -22.95 3.21
N PRO A 66 20.53 -23.13 3.89
CA PRO A 66 19.38 -22.28 3.66
C PRO A 66 19.77 -20.81 3.73
N ASN A 67 19.32 -20.02 2.77
CA ASN A 67 19.55 -18.58 2.82
C ASN A 67 18.55 -17.92 3.78
N ARG A 68 18.78 -16.64 4.09
CA ARG A 68 17.96 -15.91 5.06
C ARG A 68 16.47 -15.82 4.71
N VAL A 69 16.11 -15.81 3.42
CA VAL A 69 14.70 -15.75 3.01
C VAL A 69 14.00 -17.10 3.19
N THR A 70 14.68 -18.20 2.88
CA THR A 70 14.20 -19.55 3.16
C THR A 70 14.10 -19.78 4.67
N GLU A 71 15.06 -19.28 5.43
CA GLU A 71 15.01 -19.36 6.89
C GLU A 71 13.77 -18.62 7.42
N LEU A 72 13.57 -17.38 6.95
CA LEU A 72 12.51 -16.50 7.41
C LEU A 72 11.11 -16.93 6.98
N LEU A 73 10.92 -17.34 5.71
CA LEU A 73 9.59 -17.56 5.13
C LEU A 73 9.11 -19.01 5.17
N LEU A 74 10.04 -19.97 5.30
CA LEU A 74 9.71 -21.40 5.32
C LEU A 74 10.14 -22.05 6.64
N THR A 75 11.42 -21.94 7.05
CA THR A 75 11.89 -22.76 8.17
C THR A 75 11.40 -22.30 9.54
N SER A 76 11.17 -21.00 9.71
CA SER A 76 10.58 -20.42 10.93
C SER A 76 9.16 -20.92 11.20
N ALA A 77 8.46 -21.39 10.17
CA ALA A 77 7.10 -21.90 10.24
C ALA A 77 7.05 -23.40 10.55
N ILE A 78 8.18 -24.12 10.50
CA ILE A 78 8.24 -25.59 10.65
C ILE A 78 7.91 -26.07 12.08
N ASP A 79 7.78 -25.15 13.04
CA ASP A 79 7.42 -25.52 14.42
C ASP A 79 5.95 -26.01 14.55
N ASP A 80 5.06 -25.70 13.59
CA ASP A 80 3.65 -26.12 13.59
C ASP A 80 3.28 -26.97 12.36
N PHE A 81 3.48 -28.29 12.45
CA PHE A 81 3.06 -29.23 11.39
C PHE A 81 1.52 -29.36 11.31
N ASP A 82 0.92 -29.02 10.17
CA ASP A 82 -0.43 -29.44 9.81
C ASP A 82 -0.44 -30.95 9.46
N PRO A 83 -1.34 -31.77 10.03
CA PRO A 83 -1.57 -33.17 9.62
C PRO A 83 -1.77 -33.41 8.12
N SER A 84 -2.05 -32.37 7.32
CA SER A 84 -2.14 -32.44 5.86
C SER A 84 -0.79 -32.57 5.14
N GLY A 85 0.34 -32.38 5.84
CA GLY A 85 1.69 -32.43 5.26
C GLY A 85 2.08 -31.17 4.47
N GLN A 86 1.29 -30.10 4.56
CA GLN A 86 1.65 -28.78 4.06
C GLN A 86 2.47 -28.03 5.12
N LEU A 87 3.58 -27.42 4.69
CA LEU A 87 4.35 -26.52 5.55
C LEU A 87 3.57 -25.20 5.68
N PRO A 88 3.26 -24.71 6.89
CA PRO A 88 2.70 -23.38 7.04
C PRO A 88 3.70 -22.35 6.51
N THR A 89 3.20 -21.23 6.01
CA THR A 89 4.03 -20.08 5.64
C THR A 89 4.37 -19.28 6.89
N ALA A 90 5.53 -18.61 6.89
CA ALA A 90 5.96 -17.82 8.04
C ALA A 90 4.90 -16.84 8.55
N GLU A 91 4.76 -16.82 9.87
CA GLU A 91 3.95 -15.86 10.60
C GLU A 91 4.68 -14.50 10.60
N GLY A 92 4.35 -13.64 9.64
CA GLY A 92 4.79 -12.25 9.65
C GLY A 92 4.31 -11.49 8.43
N ASP A 93 3.87 -10.26 8.66
CA ASP A 93 3.51 -9.32 7.60
C ASP A 93 4.81 -8.79 6.98
N TYR A 94 5.23 -9.40 5.89
CA TYR A 94 6.44 -9.04 5.15
C TYR A 94 6.10 -8.51 3.76
N MET A 95 6.97 -7.65 3.24
CA MET A 95 6.87 -7.15 1.88
C MET A 95 8.01 -7.66 1.00
N LEU A 96 7.69 -8.10 -0.22
CA LEU A 96 8.66 -8.28 -1.28
C LEU A 96 8.93 -6.91 -1.91
N LEU A 97 10.19 -6.49 -1.92
CA LEU A 97 10.62 -5.20 -2.43
C LEU A 97 11.47 -5.38 -3.68
N ALA A 98 11.18 -4.60 -4.72
CA ALA A 98 11.91 -4.59 -5.97
C ALA A 98 12.19 -3.15 -6.40
N ALA A 99 13.46 -2.81 -6.62
CA ALA A 99 13.89 -1.48 -7.04
C ALA A 99 14.44 -1.50 -8.47
N PHE A 100 14.03 -0.53 -9.27
CA PHE A 100 14.32 -0.42 -10.69
C PHE A 100 14.87 0.98 -11.03
N PRO A 101 15.62 1.13 -12.15
CA PRO A 101 16.02 2.43 -12.64
C PRO A 101 14.78 3.24 -13.04
N GLY A 102 14.64 4.42 -12.46
CA GLY A 102 13.64 5.42 -12.78
C GLY A 102 14.13 6.43 -13.82
N LYS A 103 13.26 7.41 -14.13
CA LYS A 103 13.61 8.54 -14.98
C LYS A 103 14.69 9.39 -14.30
N ASN A 104 15.59 9.98 -15.09
CA ASN A 104 16.64 10.88 -14.60
C ASN A 104 17.59 10.27 -13.55
N GLY A 105 17.77 8.94 -13.56
CA GLY A 105 18.68 8.26 -12.64
C GLY A 105 18.15 8.12 -11.21
N THR A 106 16.87 8.41 -10.98
CA THR A 106 16.20 8.06 -9.71
C THR A 106 16.00 6.55 -9.62
N VAL A 107 15.72 6.06 -8.42
CA VAL A 107 15.29 4.68 -8.21
C VAL A 107 13.79 4.67 -7.93
N VAL A 108 13.07 3.76 -8.58
CA VAL A 108 11.65 3.53 -8.32
C VAL A 108 11.52 2.19 -7.62
N ARG A 109 10.88 2.18 -6.45
CA ARG A 109 10.61 0.95 -5.71
C ARG A 109 9.17 0.52 -5.94
N ARG A 110 9.02 -0.76 -6.20
CA ARG A 110 7.79 -1.51 -6.33
C ARG A 110 7.87 -2.68 -5.36
N GLY A 111 6.77 -3.40 -5.22
CA GLY A 111 6.73 -4.50 -4.30
C GLY A 111 5.31 -4.86 -3.96
N GLY A 112 5.19 -5.63 -2.90
CA GLY A 112 3.92 -6.18 -2.51
C GLY A 112 3.95 -6.90 -1.17
N ALA A 113 2.79 -7.01 -0.52
CA ALA A 113 2.65 -7.81 0.68
C ALA A 113 2.74 -9.30 0.33
N ILE A 114 3.60 -10.04 1.00
CA ILE A 114 3.80 -11.47 0.75
C ILE A 114 2.57 -12.23 1.26
N VAL A 115 1.92 -12.98 0.37
CA VAL A 115 0.77 -13.82 0.71
C VAL A 115 1.23 -15.19 1.18
N HIS A 116 2.14 -15.79 0.40
CA HIS A 116 2.68 -17.10 0.69
C HIS A 116 4.00 -17.32 -0.04
N ALA A 117 4.79 -18.26 0.46
CA ALA A 117 6.02 -18.72 -0.17
C ALA A 117 5.97 -20.24 -0.39
N VAL A 118 6.54 -20.70 -1.50
CA VAL A 118 6.58 -22.12 -1.88
C VAL A 118 8.03 -22.54 -2.05
N GLY A 119 8.47 -23.52 -1.25
CA GLY A 119 9.78 -24.15 -1.41
C GLY A 119 9.70 -25.36 -2.33
N ASN A 120 10.63 -25.47 -3.28
CA ASN A 120 10.79 -26.65 -4.12
C ASN A 120 12.04 -27.44 -3.70
N ASP A 121 11.87 -28.67 -3.23
CA ASP A 121 12.94 -29.61 -2.91
C ASP A 121 12.88 -30.83 -3.86
N PRO A 122 13.44 -30.73 -5.07
CA PRO A 122 13.42 -31.83 -6.03
C PRO A 122 14.27 -33.03 -5.58
N THR A 123 15.21 -32.81 -4.66
CA THR A 123 16.13 -33.82 -4.14
C THR A 123 15.58 -34.56 -2.92
N ASN A 124 14.52 -34.03 -2.31
CA ASN A 124 13.89 -34.55 -1.08
C ASN A 124 14.90 -34.73 0.05
N ASP A 125 15.85 -33.79 0.18
CA ASP A 125 16.89 -33.77 1.23
C ASP A 125 16.44 -32.96 2.47
N GLY A 126 15.22 -32.42 2.44
CA GLY A 126 14.60 -31.66 3.53
C GLY A 126 14.94 -30.17 3.48
N VAL A 127 15.66 -29.70 2.46
CA VAL A 127 16.01 -28.30 2.26
C VAL A 127 15.60 -27.88 0.86
N PRO A 128 14.79 -26.82 0.67
CA PRO A 128 14.45 -26.36 -0.67
C PRO A 128 15.70 -26.00 -1.50
N ALA A 129 15.67 -26.31 -2.79
CA ALA A 129 16.64 -25.81 -3.77
C ALA A 129 16.26 -24.40 -4.25
N GLU A 130 14.95 -24.16 -4.39
CA GLU A 130 14.38 -22.87 -4.79
C GLU A 130 13.22 -22.47 -3.88
N ILE A 131 13.00 -21.17 -3.76
CA ILE A 131 11.85 -20.58 -3.07
C ILE A 131 11.16 -19.60 -4.00
N THR A 132 9.86 -19.78 -4.17
CA THR A 132 8.99 -18.88 -4.93
C THR A 132 8.18 -18.04 -3.94
N ILE A 133 8.22 -16.72 -4.10
CA ILE A 133 7.50 -15.77 -3.26
C ILE A 133 6.35 -15.20 -4.09
N ASN A 134 5.14 -15.29 -3.54
CA ASN A 134 3.94 -14.73 -4.14
C ASN A 134 3.48 -13.54 -3.28
N ALA A 135 3.34 -12.37 -3.91
CA ALA A 135 3.00 -11.13 -3.22
C ALA A 135 1.93 -10.33 -3.96
N LEU A 136 1.00 -9.73 -3.20
CA LEU A 136 0.00 -8.79 -3.68
C LEU A 136 0.67 -7.48 -4.06
N ASN A 137 0.45 -6.98 -5.27
CA ASN A 137 1.10 -5.78 -5.75
C ASN A 137 0.73 -4.57 -4.88
N LEU A 138 1.65 -3.61 -4.70
CA LEU A 138 1.35 -2.32 -4.05
C LEU A 138 0.15 -1.60 -4.68
N MET A 139 -0.18 -1.89 -5.94
CA MET A 139 -1.42 -1.46 -6.58
C MET A 139 -2.70 -1.90 -5.86
N ASP A 140 -2.66 -3.00 -5.13
CA ASP A 140 -3.79 -3.52 -4.36
C ASP A 140 -4.24 -2.58 -3.24
N VAL A 141 -3.46 -1.56 -2.89
CA VAL A 141 -3.93 -0.46 -2.03
C VAL A 141 -5.23 0.16 -2.54
N TRP A 142 -5.43 0.25 -3.86
CA TRP A 142 -6.67 0.77 -4.45
C TRP A 142 -7.88 -0.16 -4.17
N HIS A 143 -7.63 -1.44 -3.91
CA HIS A 143 -8.62 -2.45 -3.56
C HIS A 143 -8.85 -2.59 -2.06
N THR A 144 -8.03 -1.98 -1.20
CA THR A 144 -8.19 -2.07 0.27
C THR A 144 -8.86 -0.83 0.87
N VAL A 145 -8.76 0.32 0.20
CA VAL A 145 -9.28 1.60 0.72
C VAL A 145 -10.72 1.83 0.23
N PRO A 146 -11.66 2.15 1.14
CA PRO A 146 -13.03 2.47 0.75
C PRO A 146 -13.13 3.83 0.03
N ALA A 147 -14.03 3.94 -0.94
CA ALA A 147 -14.39 5.17 -1.64
C ALA A 147 -15.43 5.97 -0.84
N VAL A 148 -14.95 6.63 0.22
CA VAL A 148 -15.78 7.30 1.23
C VAL A 148 -16.61 8.42 0.59
N SER A 149 -17.92 8.23 0.56
CA SER A 149 -18.85 9.19 0.00
C SER A 149 -19.03 10.43 0.85
N TRP A 150 -18.90 10.29 2.18
CA TRP A 150 -19.04 11.39 3.14
C TRP A 150 -17.92 11.43 4.18
N PRO A 151 -16.72 11.92 3.80
CA PRO A 151 -15.54 11.92 4.67
C PRO A 151 -15.78 12.60 6.02
N ALA A 152 -16.52 13.71 6.05
CA ALA A 152 -16.81 14.44 7.28
C ALA A 152 -17.68 13.66 8.30
N ALA A 153 -18.51 12.70 7.85
CA ALA A 153 -19.27 11.85 8.76
C ALA A 153 -18.39 10.74 9.33
N TRP A 154 -17.56 10.11 8.48
CA TRP A 154 -16.58 9.12 8.90
C TRP A 154 -15.55 9.72 9.87
N TRP A 155 -15.15 10.98 9.65
CA TRP A 155 -14.22 11.69 10.52
C TRP A 155 -14.69 11.82 11.97
N LYS A 156 -16.01 11.83 12.20
CA LYS A 156 -16.61 11.91 13.53
C LYS A 156 -16.76 10.54 14.19
N ALA A 157 -16.54 9.45 13.46
CA ALA A 157 -16.68 8.12 14.00
C ALA A 157 -15.51 7.82 14.94
N GLU A 158 -15.85 7.48 16.19
CA GLU A 158 -14.86 6.99 17.14
C GLU A 158 -14.87 5.47 17.20
N PRO A 159 -13.69 4.84 17.18
CA PRO A 159 -13.57 3.41 17.40
C PRO A 159 -13.96 3.02 18.83
N TYR A 160 -14.60 1.87 18.98
CA TYR A 160 -15.04 1.31 20.24
C TYR A 160 -14.91 -0.22 20.26
N GLU A 161 -14.82 -0.78 21.46
CA GLU A 161 -14.85 -2.23 21.66
C GLU A 161 -16.29 -2.75 21.55
N ALA A 162 -16.47 -3.77 20.71
CA ALA A 162 -17.73 -4.47 20.50
C ALA A 162 -17.56 -5.94 20.89
N GLU A 163 -18.39 -6.41 21.82
CA GLU A 163 -18.42 -7.80 22.28
C GLU A 163 -19.49 -8.63 21.56
N SER A 164 -20.42 -7.97 20.88
CA SER A 164 -21.51 -8.60 20.12
C SER A 164 -21.78 -7.88 18.81
N ASP A 165 -22.42 -8.59 17.88
CA ASP A 165 -22.94 -7.98 16.66
C ASP A 165 -24.25 -7.22 16.89
N GLU A 166 -24.72 -6.53 15.85
CA GLU A 166 -25.98 -5.77 15.87
C GLU A 166 -27.23 -6.65 16.11
N SER A 167 -27.11 -7.98 16.02
CA SER A 167 -28.17 -8.94 16.35
C SER A 167 -28.10 -9.46 17.80
N GLY A 168 -27.05 -9.08 18.54
CA GLY A 168 -26.81 -9.49 19.92
C GLY A 168 -26.04 -10.80 20.05
N LEU A 169 -25.48 -11.35 18.96
CA LEU A 169 -24.63 -12.54 19.03
C LEU A 169 -23.22 -12.14 19.48
N GLU A 170 -22.75 -12.75 20.55
CA GLU A 170 -21.42 -12.49 21.10
C GLU A 170 -20.32 -12.98 20.16
N TYR A 171 -19.31 -12.14 19.98
CA TYR A 171 -18.09 -12.51 19.29
C TYR A 171 -17.22 -13.39 20.18
N LYS A 172 -16.52 -14.35 19.57
CA LYS A 172 -15.51 -15.16 20.27
C LYS A 172 -14.33 -14.34 20.82
N LYS A 173 -14.09 -13.17 20.23
CA LYS A 173 -13.07 -12.19 20.62
C LYS A 173 -13.67 -10.80 20.45
N THR A 174 -13.45 -9.91 21.43
CA THR A 174 -13.80 -8.50 21.33
C THR A 174 -13.23 -7.92 20.04
N ARG A 175 -14.06 -7.17 19.32
CA ARG A 175 -13.70 -6.51 18.06
C ARG A 175 -13.61 -5.02 18.27
N TYR A 176 -12.71 -4.37 17.53
CA TYR A 176 -12.66 -2.92 17.48
C TYR A 176 -13.44 -2.45 16.25
N MET A 177 -14.46 -1.63 16.45
CA MET A 177 -15.40 -1.22 15.41
C MET A 177 -15.58 0.30 15.45
N ALA A 178 -15.88 0.91 14.30
CA ALA A 178 -16.27 2.31 14.21
C ALA A 178 -17.60 2.41 13.47
N ARG A 179 -18.56 3.14 14.04
CA ARG A 179 -19.86 3.35 13.42
C ARG A 179 -19.79 4.53 12.47
N VAL A 180 -19.79 4.24 11.18
CA VAL A 180 -19.77 5.24 10.11
C VAL A 180 -21.16 5.47 9.52
N GLU A 181 -21.40 6.67 9.01
CA GLU A 181 -22.63 7.02 8.29
C GLU A 181 -22.31 7.13 6.80
N LEU A 182 -23.09 6.41 5.98
CA LEU A 182 -22.98 6.44 4.53
C LEU A 182 -23.89 7.53 3.94
N ALA A 183 -23.47 8.15 2.84
CA ALA A 183 -24.28 9.18 2.21
C ALA A 183 -25.56 8.58 1.59
N THR A 184 -26.71 9.10 1.99
CA THR A 184 -28.01 8.74 1.38
C THR A 184 -28.50 9.80 0.38
N ARG A 185 -27.82 10.96 0.31
CA ARG A 185 -28.22 12.08 -0.54
C ARG A 185 -27.29 12.22 -1.75
N PRO A 186 -27.83 12.35 -2.96
CA PRO A 186 -27.03 12.51 -4.18
C PRO A 186 -26.04 13.68 -4.16
N MET A 187 -26.38 14.79 -3.49
CA MET A 187 -25.51 15.97 -3.49
C MET A 187 -24.15 15.77 -2.80
N PHE A 188 -23.98 14.74 -1.97
CA PHE A 188 -22.70 14.46 -1.30
C PHE A 188 -21.85 13.42 -2.03
N VAL A 189 -22.45 12.59 -2.89
CA VAL A 189 -21.75 11.50 -3.58
C VAL A 189 -21.08 11.94 -4.88
N TRP A 190 -21.59 12.98 -5.55
CA TRP A 190 -21.08 13.42 -6.85
C TRP A 190 -19.93 14.41 -6.73
N LYS A 191 -18.79 14.07 -7.34
CA LYS A 191 -17.60 14.92 -7.46
C LYS A 191 -17.35 15.26 -8.93
N ASN A 192 -17.22 16.55 -9.24
CA ASN A 192 -17.06 17.07 -10.61
C ASN A 192 -15.71 17.78 -10.76
N GLY A 193 -15.12 17.68 -11.95
CA GLY A 193 -13.87 18.37 -12.31
C GLY A 193 -12.96 17.51 -13.18
N PRO A 194 -11.71 17.92 -13.40
CA PRO A 194 -10.71 17.12 -14.10
C PRO A 194 -10.56 15.73 -13.45
N ALA A 195 -10.54 14.69 -14.26
CA ALA A 195 -10.56 13.30 -13.81
C ALA A 195 -9.48 12.97 -12.81
N ALA A 196 -8.24 13.35 -13.11
CA ALA A 196 -7.12 13.02 -12.26
C ALA A 196 -7.22 13.74 -10.91
N PHE A 197 -7.62 15.02 -10.88
CA PHE A 197 -7.90 15.76 -9.65
C PHE A 197 -9.02 15.12 -8.83
N VAL A 198 -10.16 14.80 -9.45
CA VAL A 198 -11.32 14.21 -8.77
C VAL A 198 -10.97 12.86 -8.14
N ILE A 199 -10.26 12.01 -8.87
CA ILE A 199 -9.81 10.70 -8.37
C ILE A 199 -8.79 10.86 -7.23
N ARG A 200 -7.77 11.72 -7.40
CA ARG A 200 -6.76 11.97 -6.35
C ARG A 200 -7.39 12.53 -5.08
N ARG A 201 -8.33 13.46 -5.23
CA ARG A 201 -9.10 14.03 -4.11
C ARG A 201 -9.87 12.95 -3.38
N LEU A 202 -10.67 12.16 -4.11
CA LEU A 202 -11.45 11.09 -3.49
C LEU A 202 -10.53 10.11 -2.76
N ALA A 203 -9.42 9.70 -3.38
CA ALA A 203 -8.46 8.80 -2.77
C ALA A 203 -7.85 9.37 -1.48
N GLN A 204 -7.44 10.64 -1.46
CA GLN A 204 -6.85 11.25 -0.26
C GLN A 204 -7.89 11.41 0.86
N GLU A 205 -9.09 11.93 0.55
CA GLU A 205 -10.17 12.07 1.54
C GLU A 205 -10.60 10.71 2.12
N SER A 206 -10.63 9.68 1.26
CA SER A 206 -10.89 8.29 1.65
C SER A 206 -9.82 7.73 2.58
N LEU A 207 -8.54 7.92 2.26
CA LEU A 207 -7.42 7.49 3.10
C LEU A 207 -7.48 8.17 4.46
N ASP A 208 -7.59 9.50 4.48
CA ASP A 208 -7.65 10.29 5.69
C ASP A 208 -8.81 9.81 6.59
N ALA A 209 -10.01 9.66 6.01
CA ALA A 209 -11.19 9.20 6.74
C ALA A 209 -11.05 7.76 7.25
N ALA A 210 -10.55 6.83 6.43
CA ALA A 210 -10.35 5.44 6.84
C ALA A 210 -9.33 5.34 7.98
N MET A 211 -8.18 6.02 7.86
CA MET A 211 -7.16 6.07 8.90
C MET A 211 -7.67 6.72 10.20
N ARG A 212 -8.54 7.74 10.12
CA ARG A 212 -9.13 8.37 11.31
C ARG A 212 -10.04 7.42 12.11
N THR A 213 -10.63 6.43 11.44
CA THR A 213 -11.47 5.40 12.08
C THR A 213 -10.68 4.23 12.65
N GLN A 214 -9.36 4.26 12.59
CA GLN A 214 -8.47 3.23 13.13
C GLN A 214 -7.51 3.83 14.16
N ALA A 215 -7.02 2.98 15.06
CA ALA A 215 -6.04 3.34 16.06
C ALA A 215 -5.13 2.15 16.34
N ASP A 216 -3.87 2.44 16.65
CA ASP A 216 -2.92 1.45 17.14
C ASP A 216 -3.28 0.99 18.56
N PRO A 217 -2.71 -0.14 19.03
CA PRO A 217 -2.94 -0.64 20.38
C PRO A 217 -2.55 0.36 21.49
N ASP A 218 -1.69 1.34 21.19
CA ASP A 218 -1.30 2.42 22.10
C ASP A 218 -2.28 3.62 22.09
N GLY A 219 -3.29 3.59 21.22
CA GLY A 219 -4.30 4.62 21.07
C GLY A 219 -3.97 5.70 20.02
N THR A 220 -2.80 5.66 19.38
CA THR A 220 -2.44 6.58 18.31
C THR A 220 -3.36 6.37 17.11
N LYS A 221 -3.99 7.44 16.60
CA LYS A 221 -4.80 7.34 15.40
C LYS A 221 -3.87 7.18 14.21
N TRP A 222 -4.22 6.28 13.30
CA TRP A 222 -3.42 6.06 12.09
C TRP A 222 -3.31 7.30 11.20
N VAL A 223 -4.25 8.24 11.31
CA VAL A 223 -4.17 9.50 10.57
C VAL A 223 -3.07 10.43 11.07
N ASP A 224 -2.65 10.27 12.33
CA ASP A 224 -1.54 11.05 12.91
C ASP A 224 -0.17 10.45 12.58
N ASP A 225 -0.14 9.19 12.12
CA ASP A 225 1.05 8.51 11.60
C ASP A 225 0.73 7.82 10.25
N PRO A 226 0.50 8.60 9.18
CA PRO A 226 0.00 8.07 7.92
C PRO A 226 1.06 7.20 7.23
N TYR A 227 0.63 6.09 6.64
CA TYR A 227 1.48 5.14 5.90
C TYR A 227 1.14 5.08 4.39
N HIS A 228 0.13 5.85 3.97
CA HIS A 228 -0.26 6.05 2.57
C HIS A 228 -0.43 7.54 2.26
N VAL A 229 -0.15 7.92 1.02
CA VAL A 229 -0.40 9.29 0.52
C VAL A 229 -0.72 9.30 -0.97
N VAL A 230 -1.47 10.31 -1.42
CA VAL A 230 -1.75 10.51 -2.85
C VAL A 230 -0.85 11.60 -3.43
N GLU A 231 -0.16 11.26 -4.52
CA GLU A 231 0.65 12.22 -5.29
C GLU A 231 -0.23 13.15 -6.14
N VAL A 232 0.10 14.44 -6.11
CA VAL A 232 -0.58 15.51 -6.86
C VAL A 232 0.42 16.25 -7.75
N PRO A 233 0.50 15.93 -9.05
CA PRO A 233 1.32 16.63 -10.02
C PRO A 233 0.96 18.12 -10.17
N GLU A 234 1.90 18.93 -10.65
CA GLU A 234 1.70 20.38 -10.81
C GLU A 234 0.62 20.75 -11.83
N LEU A 235 0.49 19.93 -12.87
CA LEU A 235 -0.45 20.14 -13.95
C LEU A 235 -1.40 18.95 -14.03
N ASP A 236 -2.70 19.25 -14.13
CA ASP A 236 -3.74 18.30 -14.50
C ASP A 236 -4.30 18.73 -15.87
N THR A 237 -4.18 17.83 -16.85
CA THR A 237 -4.70 18.05 -18.22
C THR A 237 -5.81 17.08 -18.59
N SER A 238 -6.30 16.31 -17.61
CA SER A 238 -7.31 15.29 -17.83
C SER A 238 -8.68 15.88 -18.19
N ALA A 239 -9.50 15.09 -18.87
CA ALA A 239 -10.86 15.48 -19.21
C ALA A 239 -11.72 15.68 -17.95
N GLU A 240 -12.74 16.53 -18.05
CA GLU A 240 -13.71 16.67 -16.96
C GLU A 240 -14.61 15.42 -16.87
N ILE A 241 -14.82 14.95 -15.64
CA ILE A 241 -15.72 13.85 -15.32
C ILE A 241 -16.70 14.25 -14.21
N SER A 242 -17.75 13.46 -14.11
CA SER A 242 -18.66 13.42 -12.96
C SER A 242 -18.56 12.04 -12.34
N LEU A 243 -17.98 11.95 -11.15
CA LEU A 243 -17.74 10.69 -10.44
C LEU A 243 -18.69 10.57 -9.24
N GLU A 244 -19.35 9.42 -9.10
CA GLU A 244 -20.15 9.08 -7.93
C GLU A 244 -19.32 8.24 -6.95
N ALA A 245 -19.12 8.72 -5.73
CA ALA A 245 -18.51 7.95 -4.65
C ALA A 245 -19.54 6.97 -4.06
N ARG A 246 -19.31 5.66 -4.21
CA ARG A 246 -20.30 4.60 -3.93
C ARG A 246 -20.08 3.82 -2.64
N ASP A 247 -19.20 4.28 -1.74
CA ASP A 247 -18.84 3.59 -0.48
C ASP A 247 -18.35 2.14 -0.64
N GLY A 248 -18.03 1.71 -1.88
CA GLY A 248 -17.31 0.47 -2.19
C GLY A 248 -15.80 0.67 -2.13
N PHE A 249 -15.01 -0.17 -2.79
CA PHE A 249 -13.56 0.07 -2.88
C PHE A 249 -13.24 1.20 -3.86
N LEU A 250 -12.12 1.90 -3.63
CA LEU A 250 -11.65 2.97 -4.52
C LEU A 250 -11.51 2.46 -5.95
N TRP A 251 -10.86 1.31 -6.15
CA TRP A 251 -10.67 0.73 -7.48
C TRP A 251 -11.97 0.56 -8.24
N GLU A 252 -12.97 -0.09 -7.64
CA GLU A 252 -14.28 -0.35 -8.26
C GLU A 252 -15.02 0.95 -8.60
N THR A 253 -14.77 2.00 -7.81
CA THR A 253 -15.39 3.32 -7.98
C THR A 253 -14.72 4.12 -9.10
N VAL A 254 -13.39 4.10 -9.19
CA VAL A 254 -12.65 5.02 -10.06
C VAL A 254 -12.10 4.40 -11.35
N SER A 255 -11.85 3.09 -11.40
CA SER A 255 -11.15 2.44 -12.52
C SER A 255 -11.81 2.69 -13.88
N GLY A 256 -13.12 2.49 -13.99
CA GLY A 256 -13.85 2.72 -15.24
C GLY A 256 -13.86 4.20 -15.67
N GLN A 257 -13.89 5.14 -14.73
CA GLN A 257 -13.79 6.57 -15.05
C GLN A 257 -12.36 6.97 -15.41
N ALA A 258 -11.37 6.36 -14.76
CA ALA A 258 -9.96 6.56 -15.04
C ALA A 258 -9.63 6.13 -16.47
N GLU A 259 -10.06 4.93 -16.87
CA GLU A 259 -9.87 4.39 -18.22
C GLU A 259 -10.53 5.29 -19.28
N ASN A 260 -11.79 5.68 -19.06
CA ASN A 260 -12.52 6.56 -19.98
C ASN A 260 -11.88 7.95 -20.12
N ALA A 261 -11.25 8.46 -19.07
CA ALA A 261 -10.57 9.75 -19.07
C ALA A 261 -9.10 9.67 -19.52
N GLY A 262 -8.59 8.48 -19.85
CA GLY A 262 -7.20 8.28 -20.27
C GLY A 262 -6.19 8.52 -19.15
N VAL A 263 -6.52 8.14 -17.91
CA VAL A 263 -5.61 8.21 -16.76
C VAL A 263 -5.34 6.83 -16.19
N ILE A 264 -4.09 6.57 -15.82
CA ILE A 264 -3.61 5.31 -15.24
C ILE A 264 -3.50 5.45 -13.73
N LEU A 265 -4.10 4.52 -13.00
CA LEU A 265 -3.92 4.38 -11.56
C LEU A 265 -2.59 3.66 -11.29
N GLY A 266 -1.84 4.12 -10.30
CA GLY A 266 -0.51 3.61 -9.97
C GLY A 266 -0.27 3.63 -8.46
N ALA A 267 0.74 2.89 -8.00
CA ALA A 267 1.26 2.97 -6.64
C ALA A 267 2.77 2.64 -6.65
N TYR A 268 3.53 3.26 -5.75
CA TYR A 268 4.95 2.96 -5.56
C TYR A 268 5.37 3.14 -4.10
N LEU A 269 6.48 2.51 -3.71
CA LEU A 269 7.02 2.67 -2.37
C LEU A 269 8.03 3.82 -2.33
N TRP A 270 7.80 4.78 -1.45
CA TRP A 270 8.68 5.90 -1.15
C TRP A 270 9.44 5.62 0.15
N TRP A 271 10.74 5.92 0.16
CA TRP A 271 11.56 5.82 1.36
C TRP A 271 12.10 7.18 1.80
N PRO A 272 12.33 7.38 3.10
CA PRO A 272 13.07 8.53 3.59
C PRO A 272 14.40 8.72 2.86
N GLY A 273 14.64 9.95 2.40
CA GLY A 273 15.77 10.33 1.55
C GLY A 273 15.45 10.38 0.05
N ASP A 274 14.31 9.85 -0.40
CA ASP A 274 13.85 10.02 -1.77
C ASP A 274 13.40 11.47 -2.05
N ALA A 275 13.21 11.79 -3.33
CA ALA A 275 12.63 13.07 -3.72
C ALA A 275 11.30 13.31 -3.00
N PRO A 276 11.08 14.49 -2.40
CA PRO A 276 9.81 14.80 -1.75
C PRO A 276 8.60 14.57 -2.67
N VAL A 277 7.51 14.07 -2.11
CA VAL A 277 6.26 13.85 -2.83
C VAL A 277 5.43 15.12 -2.77
N ARG A 278 4.90 15.59 -3.90
CA ARG A 278 3.92 16.68 -3.89
C ARG A 278 2.56 16.12 -3.53
N CYS A 279 2.03 16.49 -2.37
CA CYS A 279 0.75 16.01 -1.87
C CYS A 279 0.08 17.08 -0.99
N TRP A 280 -1.16 16.82 -0.58
CA TRP A 280 -1.83 17.63 0.43
C TRP A 280 -1.09 17.52 1.78
N ASN A 281 -1.21 18.55 2.64
CA ASN A 281 -0.78 18.42 4.03
C ASN A 281 -1.46 17.22 4.69
N GLN A 282 -0.77 16.56 5.61
CA GLN A 282 -1.38 15.44 6.32
C GLN A 282 -2.54 15.93 7.17
N ALA A 283 -3.62 15.16 7.19
CA ALA A 283 -4.70 15.40 8.13
C ALA A 283 -4.23 14.94 9.52
N THR A 284 -4.75 15.56 10.56
CA THR A 284 -4.43 15.20 11.95
C THR A 284 -5.73 15.03 12.71
N SER A 285 -5.75 14.15 13.71
CA SER A 285 -6.97 13.75 14.42
C SER A 285 -7.69 14.90 15.13
N ASP A 286 -7.00 16.02 15.34
CA ASP A 286 -7.51 17.28 15.90
C ASP A 286 -8.17 18.21 14.86
N MET A 287 -8.03 17.94 13.56
CA MET A 287 -8.70 18.71 12.52
C MET A 287 -10.21 18.59 12.63
N ALA A 288 -10.91 19.71 12.44
CA ALA A 288 -12.36 19.69 12.36
C ALA A 288 -12.80 18.99 11.05
N PRO A 289 -13.98 18.33 11.02
CA PRO A 289 -14.46 17.62 9.83
C PRO A 289 -14.52 18.46 8.55
N ARG A 290 -14.68 19.79 8.66
CA ARG A 290 -14.65 20.72 7.52
C ARG A 290 -13.24 20.84 6.91
N ASP A 291 -12.21 20.83 7.75
CA ASP A 291 -10.83 21.10 7.34
C ASP A 291 -10.19 19.91 6.62
N VAL A 292 -10.83 18.75 6.68
CA VAL A 292 -10.45 17.52 5.97
C VAL A 292 -10.89 17.55 4.51
N ASP A 293 -11.98 18.27 4.20
CA ASP A 293 -12.50 18.37 2.83
C ASP A 293 -11.55 19.19 1.95
N ILE A 294 -11.12 18.59 0.83
CA ILE A 294 -10.21 19.22 -0.12
C ILE A 294 -10.94 20.28 -0.97
N THR A 295 -12.25 20.15 -1.18
CA THR A 295 -13.06 21.22 -1.77
C THR A 295 -14.32 21.44 -0.94
N PRO A 296 -14.21 22.15 0.20
CA PRO A 296 -15.36 22.38 1.06
C PRO A 296 -16.44 23.16 0.30
N SER A 297 -17.70 22.88 0.61
CA SER A 297 -18.85 23.61 0.02
C SER A 297 -18.88 25.09 0.41
N GLU A 298 -18.20 25.47 1.49
CA GLU A 298 -18.11 26.84 2.00
C GLU A 298 -16.67 27.21 2.37
N GLY A 299 -16.20 28.35 1.85
CA GLY A 299 -14.87 28.91 2.12
C GLY A 299 -13.73 28.23 1.36
N ASP A 300 -12.50 28.61 1.72
CA ASP A 300 -11.28 28.03 1.14
C ASP A 300 -10.94 26.69 1.81
N SER A 301 -10.27 25.79 1.07
CA SER A 301 -9.80 24.53 1.64
C SER A 301 -8.64 24.76 2.60
N SER A 302 -8.69 24.11 3.76
CA SER A 302 -7.58 24.01 4.72
C SER A 302 -6.48 23.06 4.23
N ARG A 303 -6.72 22.33 3.13
CA ARG A 303 -5.79 21.37 2.53
C ARG A 303 -4.87 22.08 1.54
N THR A 304 -3.58 22.13 1.83
CA THR A 304 -2.55 22.83 1.03
C THR A 304 -1.61 21.86 0.33
N LEU A 305 -1.24 22.17 -0.91
CA LEU A 305 -0.28 21.38 -1.68
C LEU A 305 1.14 21.85 -1.43
N SER A 306 2.03 20.92 -1.11
CA SER A 306 3.46 21.17 -1.06
C SER A 306 4.26 19.89 -1.28
N TYR A 307 5.55 20.03 -1.57
CA TYR A 307 6.50 18.93 -1.54
C TYR A 307 6.78 18.52 -0.08
N ARG A 308 6.65 17.23 0.24
CA ARG A 308 6.78 16.68 1.60
C ARG A 308 7.65 15.44 1.63
N SER A 309 8.34 15.28 2.76
CA SER A 309 9.10 14.07 3.11
C SER A 309 8.50 13.50 4.39
N PHE A 310 8.68 12.20 4.58
CA PHE A 310 8.15 11.44 5.71
C PHE A 310 9.29 10.76 6.48
N GLU A 311 9.02 10.38 7.73
CA GLU A 311 10.03 9.78 8.62
C GLU A 311 10.19 8.26 8.40
N HIS A 312 9.19 7.65 7.78
CA HIS A 312 9.09 6.22 7.46
C HIS A 312 8.73 5.99 5.99
N ALA A 313 8.71 4.71 5.60
CA ALA A 313 8.31 4.33 4.26
C ALA A 313 6.82 4.61 4.03
N MET A 314 6.48 5.03 2.81
CA MET A 314 5.13 5.41 2.43
C MET A 314 4.74 4.70 1.16
N THR A 315 3.52 4.16 1.11
CA THR A 315 2.92 3.77 -0.17
C THR A 315 2.30 5.01 -0.81
N VAL A 316 2.85 5.41 -1.96
CA VAL A 316 2.40 6.58 -2.70
C VAL A 316 1.47 6.15 -3.83
N MET A 317 0.20 6.50 -3.70
CA MET A 317 -0.81 6.32 -4.74
C MET A 317 -0.67 7.41 -5.80
N THR A 318 -0.79 7.04 -7.06
CA THR A 318 -0.63 7.95 -8.20
C THR A 318 -1.79 7.82 -9.18
N VAL A 319 -2.10 8.92 -9.86
CA VAL A 319 -2.97 8.95 -11.02
C VAL A 319 -2.18 9.67 -12.09
N LYS A 320 -1.91 9.03 -13.23
CA LYS A 320 -1.03 9.56 -14.28
C LYS A 320 -1.78 9.67 -15.60
N GLU A 321 -1.71 10.82 -16.23
CA GLU A 321 -2.30 11.07 -17.53
C GLU A 321 -1.53 10.28 -18.62
N VAL A 322 -2.24 9.61 -19.52
CA VAL A 322 -1.65 8.96 -20.69
C VAL A 322 -1.49 10.01 -21.78
N ALA A 323 -0.24 10.34 -22.12
CA ALA A 323 0.10 11.24 -23.23
C ALA A 323 -0.01 10.52 -24.58
#